data_AF-J3PDP1-F1
#
_entry.id   AF-J3PDP1-F1
#
_cell.length_a   1.000
_cell.length_b   1.000
_cell.length_c   1.000
_cell.angle_alpha   90.00
_cell.angle_beta   90.00
_cell.angle_gamma   90.00
#
_symmetry.space_group_name_H-M   'P 1'
#
loop_
_entity.id
_entity.type
_entity.pdbx_description
1 polymer ?
#
loop_
_entity_poly.entity_id
_entity_poly.type
_entity_poly.pdbx_seq_one_letter_code
_entity_poly.pdbx_strand_id
1 'polypeptide(L)'
;MKLTPIPKKGARGTGDSTKRGKRATESTLEGKVKRQKSSSTAWPDSGSRPTAGEPSKVLRRTRRQKTSLLDLPGWFLVNVFMLEKNFSFPRCCGWIGRALSHPYDLRRLIADGFSPTWDVWFGCAAEEVVAYQCLPGSATYKWIGDKDRFGGDPKLQSDILAQKWLTLDRLLQAQQFWFITKRTWTPTYYRVPSPLRLRLEPCYGSRSVGFEGFLQDADFSIREQFELEYKAAVGDMVVDALHPRVYPNMLEVHQATCFPDRLITGPWTEDDVKLLFWLGRAGAVMSKNQSWEIVIEGLRYMTSVARRNGLDSPDIDKIRNHISRVVRLFEMFKIWDKIPYSIFIDYRECYNLSWLLDVLVQRTRVGEHLVRE
;
A
#
# COMPACT_ATOMS: atom_id res chain seq x y z
N MET A 1 -10.38 59.11 0.08
CA MET A 1 -10.76 59.18 -1.36
C MET A 1 -9.60 58.66 -2.20
N LYS A 2 -9.88 57.92 -3.30
CA LYS A 2 -9.05 57.73 -4.53
C LYS A 2 -7.57 57.32 -4.39
N LEU A 3 -6.96 56.46 -5.21
CA LEU A 3 -7.39 55.44 -6.18
C LEU A 3 -6.08 54.69 -6.55
N THR A 4 -6.10 53.39 -6.80
CA THR A 4 -4.94 52.67 -7.37
C THR A 4 -4.70 53.06 -8.84
N PRO A 5 -3.43 53.02 -9.30
CA PRO A 5 -3.20 52.55 -10.66
C PRO A 5 -2.01 51.58 -10.82
N ILE A 6 -2.29 50.48 -11.52
CA ILE A 6 -1.41 49.57 -12.29
C ILE A 6 -2.08 49.51 -13.69
N PRO A 7 -1.43 49.30 -14.86
CA PRO A 7 -0.05 48.87 -15.16
C PRO A 7 0.71 49.73 -16.22
N LYS A 8 1.95 49.34 -16.57
CA LYS A 8 2.45 49.41 -17.96
C LYS A 8 3.23 48.15 -18.36
N LYS A 9 3.08 47.73 -19.63
CA LYS A 9 3.84 46.66 -20.32
C LYS A 9 4.98 47.27 -21.17
N GLY A 10 6.08 46.52 -21.33
CA GLY A 10 7.13 46.73 -22.34
C GLY A 10 8.26 45.71 -22.13
N ALA A 11 8.41 44.69 -23.00
CA ALA A 11 9.36 44.65 -24.12
C ALA A 11 10.82 44.40 -23.67
N ARG A 12 11.35 43.16 -23.74
CA ARG A 12 11.93 42.42 -24.89
C ARG A 12 13.47 42.52 -24.96
N GLY A 13 14.14 41.37 -24.84
CA GLY A 13 15.53 41.08 -25.22
C GLY A 13 15.97 39.75 -24.58
N THR A 14 16.06 38.60 -25.28
CA THR A 14 17.05 38.11 -26.28
C THR A 14 18.44 37.78 -25.72
N GLY A 15 18.87 36.53 -25.95
CA GLY A 15 20.08 35.90 -25.39
C GLY A 15 19.69 34.81 -24.38
N ASP A 16 20.25 33.59 -24.39
CA ASP A 16 21.27 33.01 -25.26
C ASP A 16 21.08 31.48 -25.33
N SER A 17 21.44 30.80 -26.43
CA SER A 17 21.19 29.37 -26.62
C SER A 17 22.45 28.62 -27.08
N THR A 18 23.02 27.83 -26.17
CA THR A 18 24.22 27.04 -26.46
C THR A 18 23.98 25.53 -26.47
N LYS A 19 24.35 24.94 -27.62
CA LYS A 19 25.00 23.62 -27.78
C LYS A 19 24.25 22.37 -27.30
N ARG A 20 23.75 21.60 -28.27
CA ARG A 20 23.91 20.13 -28.25
C ARG A 20 24.13 19.59 -29.66
N GLY A 21 25.21 18.83 -29.84
CA GLY A 21 25.55 18.15 -31.11
C GLY A 21 25.85 16.67 -30.90
N LYS A 22 26.26 16.00 -31.99
CA LYS A 22 26.39 14.54 -32.19
C LYS A 22 25.04 13.82 -32.43
N ARG A 23 24.94 12.84 -33.33
CA ARG A 23 25.81 12.43 -34.47
C ARG A 23 24.93 11.61 -35.42
N ALA A 24 25.22 11.64 -36.72
CA ALA A 24 24.68 10.69 -37.68
C ALA A 24 25.65 9.53 -37.91
N THR A 25 25.11 8.34 -38.19
CA THR A 25 25.77 7.24 -38.92
C THR A 25 24.69 6.44 -39.63
N GLU A 26 24.95 6.08 -40.89
CA GLU A 26 24.05 5.32 -41.76
C GLU A 26 24.07 3.82 -41.43
N SER A 27 23.04 3.08 -41.87
CA SER A 27 23.27 2.02 -42.88
C SER A 27 21.96 1.56 -43.54
N THR A 28 22.11 1.03 -44.75
CA THR A 28 21.07 0.68 -45.73
C THR A 28 20.81 -0.84 -45.73
N LEU A 29 19.67 -1.25 -46.32
CA LEU A 29 19.36 -2.48 -47.09
C LEU A 29 17.95 -2.99 -46.72
N GLU A 30 16.92 -2.74 -47.55
CA GLU A 30 16.53 -3.49 -48.76
C GLU A 30 15.62 -4.69 -48.49
N GLY A 31 14.51 -4.81 -49.27
CA GLY A 31 13.50 -5.86 -49.05
C GLY A 31 12.11 -5.59 -49.64
N LYS A 32 12.01 -5.08 -50.88
CA LYS A 32 10.72 -4.98 -51.59
C LYS A 32 10.38 -6.30 -52.28
N VAL A 33 9.20 -6.88 -51.99
CA VAL A 33 8.55 -7.85 -52.89
C VAL A 33 7.13 -7.37 -53.23
N LYS A 34 6.78 -7.50 -54.52
CA LYS A 34 5.55 -6.99 -55.14
C LYS A 34 4.46 -8.05 -55.15
N ARG A 35 3.23 -7.61 -54.84
CA ARG A 35 2.00 -7.78 -55.66
C ARG A 35 1.73 -9.16 -56.29
N GLN A 36 0.61 -9.77 -55.90
CA GLN A 36 -0.27 -10.39 -56.91
C GLN A 36 -1.75 -10.20 -56.59
N LYS A 37 -2.54 -10.15 -57.66
CA LYS A 37 -3.97 -9.84 -57.71
C LYS A 37 -4.56 -10.78 -58.75
N SER A 38 -5.56 -11.58 -58.39
CA SER A 38 -6.30 -12.43 -59.33
C SER A 38 -7.79 -12.37 -59.03
N SER A 39 -8.56 -12.21 -60.10
CA SER A 39 -10.01 -12.10 -60.13
C SER A 39 -10.55 -12.97 -61.28
N SER A 40 -11.51 -13.85 -61.01
CA SER A 40 -12.25 -14.73 -61.95
C SER A 40 -13.29 -15.55 -61.16
N THR A 41 -14.44 -16.01 -61.67
CA THR A 41 -15.23 -15.64 -62.87
C THR A 41 -16.73 -15.90 -62.61
N ALA A 42 -17.58 -15.21 -63.37
CA ALA A 42 -19.00 -15.38 -63.70
C ALA A 42 -19.65 -16.79 -63.53
N TRP A 43 -20.90 -16.92 -63.00
CA TRP A 43 -22.24 -16.75 -63.64
C TRP A 43 -22.60 -17.89 -64.64
N PRO A 44 -23.89 -18.17 -64.99
CA PRO A 44 -25.18 -17.56 -64.60
C PRO A 44 -26.11 -18.58 -63.85
N ASP A 45 -27.46 -18.59 -63.79
CA ASP A 45 -28.53 -17.73 -64.37
C ASP A 45 -29.89 -17.80 -63.60
N SER A 46 -30.81 -16.91 -63.99
CA SER A 46 -32.29 -16.98 -63.96
C SER A 46 -33.03 -16.72 -62.63
N GLY A 47 -34.15 -15.98 -62.58
CA GLY A 47 -34.76 -15.12 -63.61
C GLY A 47 -36.24 -14.80 -63.34
N SER A 48 -36.56 -13.62 -62.80
CA SER A 48 -37.95 -13.09 -62.77
C SER A 48 -38.01 -11.59 -62.44
N ARG A 49 -38.90 -10.86 -63.13
CA ARG A 49 -39.15 -9.41 -62.99
C ARG A 49 -39.87 -9.02 -61.67
N PRO A 50 -39.78 -7.76 -61.23
CA PRO A 50 -40.49 -7.27 -60.04
C PRO A 50 -41.95 -6.89 -60.35
N THR A 51 -42.88 -7.30 -59.48
CA THR A 51 -44.22 -6.70 -59.38
C THR A 51 -44.23 -5.63 -58.29
N ALA A 52 -44.80 -4.46 -58.61
CA ALA A 52 -45.00 -3.40 -57.64
C ALA A 52 -46.15 -3.77 -56.68
N GLY A 53 -45.92 -3.63 -55.38
CA GLY A 53 -46.92 -3.91 -54.35
C GLY A 53 -46.41 -3.60 -52.94
N GLU A 54 -47.03 -2.58 -52.34
CA GLU A 54 -47.01 -2.23 -50.91
C GLU A 54 -45.69 -1.88 -50.20
N PRO A 55 -45.59 -0.67 -49.58
CA PRO A 55 -44.53 -0.38 -48.63
C PRO A 55 -44.83 -1.08 -47.29
N SER A 56 -44.31 -2.30 -47.13
CA SER A 56 -44.24 -2.95 -45.83
C SER A 56 -43.65 -1.98 -44.80
N LYS A 57 -44.44 -1.61 -43.79
CA LYS A 57 -44.02 -0.77 -42.67
C LYS A 57 -43.02 -1.54 -41.82
N VAL A 58 -41.77 -1.59 -42.28
CA VAL A 58 -40.64 -1.99 -41.47
C VAL A 58 -40.57 -1.00 -40.32
N LEU A 59 -41.13 -1.39 -39.17
CA LEU A 59 -40.83 -0.78 -37.89
C LEU A 59 -39.32 -0.85 -37.76
N ARG A 60 -38.64 0.26 -38.05
CA ARG A 60 -37.26 0.48 -37.65
C ARG A 60 -37.26 0.48 -36.13
N ARG A 61 -37.17 -0.73 -35.55
CA ARG A 61 -36.71 -0.93 -34.18
C ARG A 61 -35.41 -0.16 -34.12
N THR A 62 -35.47 1.00 -33.48
CA THR A 62 -34.29 1.74 -33.07
C THR A 62 -33.51 0.76 -32.20
N ARG A 63 -32.47 0.15 -32.77
CA ARG A 63 -31.41 -0.45 -31.98
C ARG A 63 -30.96 0.69 -31.09
N ARG A 64 -31.40 0.70 -29.83
CA ARG A 64 -30.74 1.46 -28.77
C ARG A 64 -29.30 0.99 -28.85
N GLN A 65 -28.44 1.79 -29.48
CA GLN A 65 -27.02 1.58 -29.43
C GLN A 65 -26.71 1.62 -27.93
N LYS A 66 -26.37 0.45 -27.37
CA LYS A 66 -25.86 0.39 -26.01
C LYS A 66 -24.58 1.21 -26.08
N THR A 67 -24.61 2.42 -25.53
CA THR A 67 -23.41 3.25 -25.36
C THR A 67 -22.37 2.36 -24.72
N SER A 68 -21.26 2.16 -25.41
CA SER A 68 -20.18 1.33 -24.90
C SER A 68 -19.70 1.97 -23.60
N LEU A 69 -19.26 1.15 -22.65
CA LEU A 69 -18.66 1.67 -21.42
C LEU A 69 -17.37 2.47 -21.72
N LEU A 70 -16.81 2.28 -22.92
CA LEU A 70 -15.71 3.04 -23.51
C LEU A 70 -16.11 4.44 -24.04
N ASP A 71 -17.39 4.68 -24.31
CA ASP A 71 -17.91 5.97 -24.79
C ASP A 71 -18.16 6.95 -23.63
N LEU A 72 -18.03 6.49 -22.37
CA LEU A 72 -18.26 7.29 -21.17
C LEU A 72 -17.04 8.19 -20.86
N PRO A 73 -17.26 9.44 -20.43
CA PRO A 73 -16.18 10.31 -19.96
C PRO A 73 -15.40 9.70 -18.78
N GLY A 74 -14.08 9.90 -18.75
CA GLY A 74 -13.21 9.37 -17.70
C GLY A 74 -13.65 9.76 -16.28
N TRP A 75 -14.13 10.99 -16.07
CA TRP A 75 -14.64 11.46 -14.77
C TRP A 75 -15.85 10.65 -14.28
N PHE A 76 -16.69 10.15 -15.18
CA PHE A 76 -17.85 9.34 -14.82
C PHE A 76 -17.42 7.94 -14.40
N LEU A 77 -16.42 7.37 -15.09
CA LEU A 77 -15.81 6.08 -14.73
C LEU A 77 -15.11 6.15 -13.37
N VAL A 78 -14.42 7.27 -13.06
CA VAL A 78 -13.87 7.54 -11.72
C VAL A 78 -14.99 7.58 -10.67
N ASN A 79 -16.08 8.31 -10.92
CA ASN A 79 -17.19 8.36 -9.97
C ASN A 79 -17.83 6.99 -9.72
N VAL A 80 -18.09 6.19 -10.76
CA VAL A 80 -18.61 4.81 -10.62
C VAL A 80 -17.62 3.96 -9.82
N PHE A 81 -16.32 4.05 -10.10
CA PHE A 81 -15.30 3.30 -9.36
C PHE A 81 -15.20 3.73 -7.88
N MET A 82 -15.33 5.02 -7.58
CA MET A 82 -15.30 5.55 -6.21
C MET A 82 -16.55 5.17 -5.39
N LEU A 83 -17.70 5.02 -6.04
CA LEU A 83 -18.95 4.56 -5.42
C LEU A 83 -18.92 3.04 -5.16
N GLU A 84 -18.59 2.25 -6.18
CA GLU A 84 -18.61 0.78 -6.10
C GLU A 84 -17.38 0.19 -5.40
N LYS A 85 -16.26 0.93 -5.39
CA LYS A 85 -14.93 0.54 -4.85
C LYS A 85 -14.45 -0.85 -5.30
N ASN A 86 -14.93 -1.33 -6.44
CA ASN A 86 -14.70 -2.69 -6.93
C ASN A 86 -13.41 -2.77 -7.76
N PHE A 87 -12.35 -3.35 -7.19
CA PHE A 87 -11.03 -3.52 -7.82
C PHE A 87 -11.01 -4.42 -9.06
N SER A 88 -12.12 -5.09 -9.39
CA SER A 88 -12.30 -5.81 -10.66
C SER A 88 -12.51 -4.86 -11.83
N PHE A 89 -13.16 -3.71 -11.61
CA PHE A 89 -13.56 -2.77 -12.66
C PHE A 89 -12.37 -2.17 -13.45
N PRO A 90 -11.26 -1.72 -12.82
CA PRO A 90 -10.03 -1.36 -13.54
C PRO A 90 -9.42 -2.50 -14.38
N ARG A 91 -9.68 -3.76 -14.03
CA ARG A 91 -9.13 -4.95 -14.71
C ARG A 91 -9.94 -5.35 -15.94
N CYS A 92 -11.20 -4.92 -16.06
CA CYS A 92 -12.08 -5.24 -17.19
C CYS A 92 -11.58 -4.67 -18.54
N CYS A 93 -10.82 -3.57 -18.53
CA CYS A 93 -10.25 -2.98 -19.74
C CYS A 93 -9.01 -2.15 -19.41
N GLY A 94 -7.89 -2.35 -20.14
CA GLY A 94 -6.65 -1.61 -19.92
C GLY A 94 -6.70 -0.11 -20.26
N TRP A 95 -7.77 0.39 -20.90
CA TRP A 95 -8.03 1.84 -21.00
C TRP A 95 -8.69 2.38 -19.71
N ILE A 96 -9.73 1.70 -19.21
CA ILE A 96 -10.37 2.02 -17.92
C ILE A 96 -9.33 1.94 -16.79
N GLY A 97 -8.54 0.87 -16.76
CA GLY A 97 -7.45 0.70 -15.80
C GLY A 97 -6.46 1.87 -15.82
N ARG A 98 -6.09 2.39 -17.00
CA ARG A 98 -5.22 3.57 -17.12
C ARG A 98 -5.89 4.87 -16.65
N ALA A 99 -7.16 5.07 -16.98
CA ALA A 99 -7.93 6.23 -16.50
C ALA A 99 -8.05 6.24 -14.97
N LEU A 100 -8.32 5.09 -14.35
CA LEU A 100 -8.46 4.92 -12.90
C LEU A 100 -7.13 4.81 -12.14
N SER A 101 -5.99 4.63 -12.84
CA SER A 101 -4.66 4.57 -12.24
C SER A 101 -4.03 5.94 -11.98
N HIS A 102 -4.77 7.03 -12.21
CA HIS A 102 -4.25 8.38 -12.01
C HIS A 102 -3.94 8.62 -10.52
N PRO A 103 -2.75 9.19 -10.16
CA PRO A 103 -2.31 9.25 -8.77
C PRO A 103 -3.26 9.99 -7.82
N TYR A 104 -4.00 10.99 -8.32
CA TYR A 104 -5.00 11.72 -7.55
C TYR A 104 -6.17 10.82 -7.13
N ASP A 105 -6.69 10.00 -8.06
CA ASP A 105 -7.84 9.14 -7.81
C ASP A 105 -7.46 7.97 -6.90
N LEU A 106 -6.26 7.40 -7.07
CA LEU A 106 -5.76 6.39 -6.13
C LEU A 106 -5.53 6.97 -4.72
N ARG A 107 -4.97 8.18 -4.60
CA ARG A 107 -4.79 8.87 -3.32
C ARG A 107 -6.14 9.13 -2.64
N ARG A 108 -7.12 9.61 -3.40
CA ARG A 108 -8.48 9.84 -2.91
C ARG A 108 -9.16 8.53 -2.52
N LEU A 109 -9.03 7.45 -3.28
CA LEU A 109 -9.60 6.14 -2.92
C LEU A 109 -9.04 5.62 -1.59
N ILE A 110 -7.73 5.77 -1.36
CA ILE A 110 -7.12 5.42 -0.08
C ILE A 110 -7.70 6.31 1.03
N ALA A 111 -7.71 7.64 0.85
CA ALA A 111 -8.27 8.55 1.85
C ALA A 111 -9.76 8.26 2.14
N ASP A 112 -10.58 8.01 1.13
CA ASP A 112 -12.01 7.68 1.24
C ASP A 112 -12.26 6.25 1.78
N GLY A 113 -11.22 5.41 1.88
CA GLY A 113 -11.29 4.05 2.44
C GLY A 113 -10.82 3.95 3.90
N PHE A 114 -9.83 4.76 4.28
CA PHE A 114 -9.28 4.79 5.64
C PHE A 114 -9.79 5.97 6.50
N SER A 115 -10.33 7.03 5.90
CA SER A 115 -10.84 8.20 6.63
C SER A 115 -11.82 7.88 7.75
N PRO A 116 -12.78 6.92 7.65
CA PRO A 116 -13.69 6.68 8.77
C PRO A 116 -12.98 6.05 9.99
N THR A 117 -11.81 5.44 9.82
CA THR A 117 -10.95 5.01 10.92
C THR A 117 -10.11 6.17 11.43
N TRP A 118 -9.43 6.88 10.53
CA TRP A 118 -8.55 8.00 10.88
C TRP A 118 -9.30 9.15 11.56
N ASP A 119 -10.55 9.43 11.16
CA ASP A 119 -11.42 10.46 11.74
C ASP A 119 -11.70 10.25 13.24
N VAL A 120 -11.61 9.01 13.72
CA VAL A 120 -11.91 8.64 15.12
C VAL A 120 -10.63 8.31 15.91
N TRP A 121 -9.63 7.72 15.24
CA TRP A 121 -8.54 7.00 15.93
C TRP A 121 -7.11 7.37 15.48
N PHE A 122 -6.93 8.28 14.52
CA PHE A 122 -5.59 8.68 14.08
C PHE A 122 -4.79 9.27 15.25
N GLY A 123 -3.59 8.73 15.50
CA GLY A 123 -2.75 9.16 16.62
C GLY A 123 -3.11 8.58 17.99
N CYS A 124 -4.11 7.71 18.10
CA CYS A 124 -4.46 7.01 19.35
C CYS A 124 -3.72 5.67 19.45
N ALA A 125 -3.13 5.40 20.62
CA ALA A 125 -2.57 4.09 20.96
C ALA A 125 -3.65 3.15 21.53
N ALA A 126 -3.66 1.89 21.08
CA ALA A 126 -4.60 0.86 21.54
C ALA A 126 -4.51 0.64 23.05
N GLU A 127 -3.31 0.76 23.61
CA GLU A 127 -3.04 0.56 25.03
C GLU A 127 -3.66 1.64 25.93
N GLU A 128 -4.14 2.76 25.38
CA GLU A 128 -4.59 3.95 26.14
C GLU A 128 -6.09 4.19 26.09
N VAL A 129 -6.77 3.60 25.10
CA VAL A 129 -8.22 3.66 25.00
C VAL A 129 -8.80 2.79 26.11
N VAL A 130 -9.46 3.38 27.11
CA VAL A 130 -9.95 2.68 28.32
C VAL A 130 -10.82 1.44 27.99
N ALA A 131 -11.55 1.45 26.87
CA ALA A 131 -12.32 0.30 26.37
C ALA A 131 -11.47 -0.95 26.01
N TYR A 132 -10.16 -0.77 25.79
CA TYR A 132 -9.16 -1.83 25.63
C TYR A 132 -8.41 -2.15 26.95
N GLN A 133 -8.43 -1.26 27.95
CA GLN A 133 -7.66 -1.39 29.20
C GLN A 133 -8.38 -2.10 30.37
N CYS A 134 -9.69 -2.35 30.31
CA CYS A 134 -10.48 -2.75 31.48
C CYS A 134 -9.92 -3.95 32.27
N LEU A 135 -9.64 -3.68 33.56
CA LEU A 135 -8.87 -4.51 34.51
C LEU A 135 -9.70 -5.66 35.15
N PRO A 136 -9.23 -6.29 36.25
CA PRO A 136 -8.56 -7.58 36.24
C PRO A 136 -9.49 -8.75 36.60
N GLY A 137 -9.25 -9.92 36.00
CA GLY A 137 -9.90 -11.19 36.35
C GLY A 137 -10.87 -11.76 35.29
N SER A 138 -11.25 -10.98 34.27
CA SER A 138 -12.06 -11.51 33.18
C SER A 138 -11.21 -12.23 32.13
N ALA A 139 -11.25 -13.56 32.11
CA ALA A 139 -10.98 -14.29 30.88
C ALA A 139 -11.96 -13.82 29.78
N THR A 140 -11.57 -13.96 28.50
CA THR A 140 -12.35 -13.56 27.29
C THR A 140 -12.66 -12.06 27.13
N TYR A 141 -11.68 -11.36 26.55
CA TYR A 141 -11.83 -10.17 25.71
C TYR A 141 -13.11 -10.17 24.85
N LYS A 142 -13.93 -9.10 24.91
CA LYS A 142 -15.20 -9.04 24.15
C LYS A 142 -15.66 -7.69 23.57
N TRP A 143 -14.78 -6.68 23.50
CA TRP A 143 -15.04 -5.44 22.72
C TRP A 143 -14.33 -5.37 21.36
N ILE A 144 -13.43 -6.32 21.06
CA ILE A 144 -12.78 -6.56 19.75
C ILE A 144 -13.80 -6.91 18.63
N GLY A 145 -15.09 -6.98 18.96
CA GLY A 145 -16.20 -7.22 18.03
C GLY A 145 -17.18 -6.07 17.86
N ASP A 146 -17.01 -4.92 18.51
CA ASP A 146 -17.93 -3.77 18.38
C ASP A 146 -17.65 -3.00 17.08
N LYS A 147 -18.10 -3.59 15.97
CA LYS A 147 -17.99 -3.06 14.60
C LYS A 147 -18.65 -1.69 14.45
N ASP A 148 -19.62 -1.38 15.30
CA ASP A 148 -20.42 -0.15 15.19
C ASP A 148 -19.66 1.06 15.79
N ARG A 149 -18.66 0.82 16.65
CA ARG A 149 -17.76 1.86 17.19
C ARG A 149 -16.45 2.02 16.43
N PHE A 150 -15.95 0.96 15.78
CA PHE A 150 -14.70 1.02 15.04
C PHE A 150 -14.96 1.45 13.59
N GLY A 151 -14.91 2.76 13.34
CA GLY A 151 -15.17 3.33 12.02
C GLY A 151 -14.26 2.74 10.94
N GLY A 152 -14.83 2.47 9.76
CA GLY A 152 -14.13 1.96 8.57
C GLY A 152 -14.68 0.63 8.08
N ASP A 153 -14.38 0.29 6.82
CA ASP A 153 -14.66 -1.04 6.27
C ASP A 153 -13.35 -1.86 6.21
N PRO A 154 -13.16 -2.90 7.06
CA PRO A 154 -11.95 -3.72 7.03
C PRO A 154 -11.77 -4.49 5.73
N LYS A 155 -12.86 -4.82 5.03
CA LYS A 155 -12.77 -5.51 3.74
C LYS A 155 -12.19 -4.56 2.70
N LEU A 156 -12.76 -3.35 2.57
CA LEU A 156 -12.22 -2.32 1.69
C LEU A 156 -10.76 -1.98 2.01
N GLN A 157 -10.40 -1.82 3.29
CA GLN A 157 -9.01 -1.54 3.68
C GLN A 157 -8.08 -2.69 3.27
N SER A 158 -8.45 -3.94 3.57
CA SER A 158 -7.67 -5.11 3.16
C SER A 158 -7.57 -5.25 1.64
N ASP A 159 -8.66 -4.99 0.92
CA ASP A 159 -8.70 -5.02 -0.55
C ASP A 159 -7.81 -3.93 -1.17
N ILE A 160 -7.73 -2.73 -0.58
CA ILE A 160 -6.79 -1.67 -0.99
C ILE A 160 -5.34 -2.12 -0.76
N LEU A 161 -5.03 -2.65 0.43
CA LEU A 161 -3.69 -3.08 0.82
C LEU A 161 -3.16 -4.25 -0.02
N ALA A 162 -4.06 -5.13 -0.47
CA ALA A 162 -3.74 -6.23 -1.37
C ALA A 162 -3.37 -5.80 -2.80
N GLN A 163 -3.64 -4.55 -3.21
CA GLN A 163 -3.33 -4.13 -4.58
C GLN A 163 -1.84 -3.90 -4.81
N LYS A 164 -1.30 -4.48 -5.89
CA LYS A 164 0.11 -4.34 -6.31
C LYS A 164 0.53 -2.91 -6.66
N TRP A 165 -0.41 -2.01 -6.90
CA TRP A 165 -0.13 -0.59 -7.17
C TRP A 165 -0.02 0.26 -5.91
N LEU A 166 -0.36 -0.28 -4.73
CA LEU A 166 -0.20 0.44 -3.48
C LEU A 166 1.28 0.36 -3.03
N THR A 167 1.89 1.53 -2.94
CA THR A 167 3.19 1.75 -2.30
C THR A 167 2.98 2.51 -1.00
N LEU A 168 3.94 2.41 -0.08
CA LEU A 168 3.96 3.24 1.13
C LEU A 168 3.87 4.73 0.79
N ASP A 169 4.58 5.18 -0.24
CA ASP A 169 4.55 6.58 -0.69
C ASP A 169 3.12 7.08 -0.97
N ARG A 170 2.31 6.27 -1.68
CA ARG A 170 0.92 6.60 -1.99
C ARG A 170 0.03 6.62 -0.74
N LEU A 171 0.27 5.70 0.19
CA LEU A 171 -0.44 5.59 1.46
C LEU A 171 -0.18 6.81 2.35
N LEU A 172 1.09 7.18 2.56
CA LEU A 172 1.48 8.37 3.33
C LEU A 172 1.00 9.66 2.66
N GLN A 173 1.01 9.76 1.33
CA GLN A 173 0.42 10.89 0.61
C GLN A 173 -1.11 10.98 0.79
N ALA A 174 -1.81 9.85 0.86
CA ALA A 174 -3.25 9.82 1.13
C ALA A 174 -3.57 10.22 2.58
N GLN A 175 -2.75 9.76 3.52
CA GLN A 175 -2.83 10.14 4.93
C GLN A 175 -2.58 11.64 5.11
N GLN A 176 -1.56 12.21 4.45
CA GLN A 176 -1.28 13.66 4.46
C GLN A 176 -2.44 14.47 3.82
N PHE A 177 -3.01 13.98 2.72
CA PHE A 177 -4.14 14.63 2.05
C PHE A 177 -5.40 14.61 2.91
N TRP A 178 -5.71 13.48 3.55
CA TRP A 178 -6.78 13.37 4.55
C TRP A 178 -6.56 14.35 5.71
N PHE A 179 -5.35 14.36 6.29
CA PHE A 179 -4.98 15.21 7.41
C PHE A 179 -5.18 16.70 7.08
N ILE A 180 -4.63 17.19 5.96
CA ILE A 180 -4.81 18.57 5.50
C ILE A 180 -6.30 18.89 5.27
N THR A 181 -7.05 17.98 4.65
CA THR A 181 -8.46 18.20 4.33
C THR A 181 -9.33 18.24 5.59
N LYS A 182 -9.10 17.37 6.57
CA LYS A 182 -9.89 17.28 7.81
C LYS A 182 -9.53 18.32 8.85
N ARG A 183 -8.25 18.72 8.94
CA ARG A 183 -7.78 19.78 9.85
C ARG A 183 -8.53 21.11 9.68
N THR A 184 -9.14 21.35 8.52
CA THR A 184 -9.98 22.54 8.31
C THR A 184 -11.25 22.58 9.16
N TRP A 185 -11.65 21.45 9.79
CA TRP A 185 -12.88 21.32 10.58
C TRP A 185 -12.65 21.01 12.07
N THR A 186 -11.62 20.23 12.41
CA THR A 186 -11.31 19.86 13.81
C THR A 186 -9.80 19.74 14.05
N PRO A 187 -9.28 20.16 15.23
CA PRO A 187 -7.90 19.91 15.59
C PRO A 187 -7.68 18.43 15.91
N THR A 188 -6.85 17.75 15.11
CA THR A 188 -6.50 16.36 15.33
C THR A 188 -5.47 16.24 16.47
N TYR A 189 -5.82 15.46 17.49
CA TYR A 189 -4.88 15.02 18.53
C TYR A 189 -3.97 13.93 17.97
N TYR A 190 -2.67 13.98 18.26
CA TYR A 190 -1.73 12.98 17.75
C TYR A 190 -0.64 12.69 18.79
N ARG A 191 -0.53 11.42 19.19
CA ARG A 191 0.56 10.97 20.04
C ARG A 191 1.79 10.66 19.19
N VAL A 192 2.92 11.23 19.58
CA VAL A 192 4.23 10.81 19.08
C VAL A 192 4.87 9.90 20.11
N PRO A 193 5.33 8.68 19.74
CA PRO A 193 6.03 7.79 20.65
C PRO A 193 7.18 8.49 21.36
N SER A 194 7.29 8.23 22.67
CA SER A 194 8.15 8.99 23.60
C SER A 194 9.62 9.24 23.16
N PRO A 195 10.34 8.33 22.46
CA PRO A 195 11.73 8.62 22.09
C PRO A 195 11.89 9.67 20.97
N LEU A 196 10.84 10.05 20.23
CA LEU A 196 10.98 10.75 18.95
C LEU A 196 11.01 12.29 18.98
N ARG A 197 10.78 12.93 20.15
CA ARG A 197 10.87 14.40 20.36
C ARG A 197 10.41 15.26 19.16
N LEU A 198 9.20 15.02 18.64
CA LEU A 198 8.58 16.02 17.76
C LEU A 198 8.18 17.26 18.56
N ARG A 199 7.98 18.38 17.83
CA ARG A 199 7.52 19.68 18.32
C ARG A 199 6.05 19.67 18.77
N LEU A 200 5.67 18.74 19.63
CA LEU A 200 4.39 18.77 20.32
C LEU A 200 4.53 19.64 21.57
N GLU A 201 3.67 20.65 21.70
CA GLU A 201 3.51 21.41 22.94
C GLU A 201 3.09 20.45 24.08
N PRO A 202 3.83 20.40 25.21
CA PRO A 202 3.53 19.45 26.27
C PRO A 202 2.16 19.68 26.89
N CYS A 203 1.23 18.74 26.74
CA CYS A 203 0.04 18.69 27.59
C CYS A 203 0.44 18.27 29.02
N TYR A 204 0.51 19.26 29.92
CA TYR A 204 0.73 19.05 31.35
C TYR A 204 -0.42 18.24 31.97
N GLY A 205 -0.27 16.91 32.05
CA GLY A 205 -1.25 16.07 32.76
C GLY A 205 -1.06 14.55 32.60
N SER A 206 -0.53 14.06 31.48
CA SER A 206 -0.48 12.61 31.23
C SER A 206 0.78 11.93 31.79
N ARG A 207 0.58 10.72 32.33
CA ARG A 207 1.65 9.83 32.86
C ARG A 207 2.00 8.67 31.93
N SER A 208 1.50 8.65 30.70
CA SER A 208 1.71 7.53 29.76
C SER A 208 2.84 7.75 28.74
N VAL A 209 3.19 6.70 28.01
CA VAL A 209 4.42 6.60 27.20
C VAL A 209 4.30 7.40 25.89
N GLY A 210 4.57 8.70 25.91
CA GLY A 210 4.58 9.51 24.69
C GLY A 210 4.72 11.01 24.91
N PHE A 211 4.96 11.75 23.84
CA PHE A 211 4.63 13.17 23.79
C PHE A 211 3.21 13.30 23.23
N GLU A 212 2.36 13.99 23.98
CA GLU A 212 0.95 14.23 23.66
C GLU A 212 0.75 15.69 23.27
N GLY A 213 0.07 15.94 22.16
CA GLY A 213 -0.27 17.29 21.74
C GLY A 213 -1.22 17.33 20.55
N PHE A 214 -1.79 18.51 20.32
CA PHE A 214 -2.50 18.81 19.08
C PHE A 214 -1.48 19.13 17.98
N LEU A 215 -1.70 18.63 16.76
CA LEU A 215 -0.89 19.00 15.60
C LEU A 215 -1.25 20.41 15.12
N GLN A 216 -0.74 21.42 15.82
CA GLN A 216 -0.94 22.83 15.49
C GLN A 216 0.00 23.32 14.39
N ASP A 217 1.13 22.65 14.14
CA ASP A 217 2.12 23.08 13.15
C ASP A 217 1.60 22.87 11.71
N ALA A 218 1.54 23.95 10.91
CA ALA A 218 1.13 23.90 9.51
C ALA A 218 2.06 23.02 8.66
N ASP A 219 3.31 22.88 9.09
CA ASP A 219 4.38 22.19 8.36
C ASP A 219 4.49 20.69 8.74
N PHE A 220 3.53 20.13 9.50
CA PHE A 220 3.58 18.71 9.91
C PHE A 220 3.53 17.76 8.71
N SER A 221 4.62 17.00 8.54
CA SER A 221 4.87 16.03 7.49
C SER A 221 4.75 14.60 8.03
N ILE A 222 3.65 13.92 7.70
CA ILE A 222 3.41 12.50 8.06
C ILE A 222 4.53 11.60 7.52
N ARG A 223 5.12 11.96 6.38
CA ARG A 223 6.29 11.24 5.83
C ARG A 223 7.50 11.34 6.74
N GLU A 224 7.86 12.54 7.18
CA GLU A 224 9.03 12.73 8.03
C GLU A 224 8.85 12.03 9.37
N GLN A 225 7.66 12.14 9.96
CA GLN A 225 7.33 11.41 11.18
C GLN A 225 7.43 9.89 10.98
N PHE A 226 6.86 9.34 9.90
CA PHE A 226 7.00 7.91 9.60
C PHE A 226 8.48 7.48 9.45
N GLU A 227 9.31 8.26 8.75
CA GLU A 227 10.73 7.91 8.57
C GLU A 227 11.52 8.00 9.89
N LEU A 228 11.13 8.90 10.82
CA LEU A 228 11.69 8.96 12.17
C LEU A 228 11.27 7.73 13.00
N GLU A 229 9.97 7.37 12.99
CA GLU A 229 9.43 6.16 13.63
C GLU A 229 10.13 4.90 13.14
N TYR A 230 10.25 4.75 11.81
CA TYR A 230 10.88 3.61 11.18
C TYR A 230 12.36 3.50 11.53
N LYS A 231 13.10 4.63 11.54
CA LYS A 231 14.50 4.64 11.96
C LYS A 231 14.68 4.32 13.45
N ALA A 232 13.76 4.71 14.32
CA ALA A 232 13.84 4.36 15.74
C ALA A 232 13.46 2.89 16.02
N ALA A 233 12.43 2.36 15.35
CA ALA A 233 11.94 1.01 15.58
C ALA A 233 12.72 -0.08 14.83
N VAL A 234 13.27 0.25 13.65
CA VAL A 234 13.90 -0.70 12.71
C VAL A 234 15.37 -0.37 12.45
N GLY A 235 15.79 0.87 12.70
CA GLY A 235 17.19 1.30 12.59
C GLY A 235 18.08 0.85 13.75
N ASP A 236 19.24 1.50 13.85
CA ASP A 236 20.53 0.96 14.28
C ASP A 236 20.52 -0.29 15.18
N MET A 237 21.08 -1.38 14.65
CA MET A 237 21.08 -2.72 15.25
C MET A 237 22.03 -2.91 16.44
N VAL A 238 22.76 -1.87 16.82
CA VAL A 238 23.98 -1.97 17.65
C VAL A 238 23.70 -1.87 19.15
N VAL A 239 22.65 -1.15 19.59
CA VAL A 239 22.40 -0.88 21.02
C VAL A 239 20.91 -0.93 21.39
N ASP A 240 20.39 -2.14 21.63
CA ASP A 240 19.64 -2.51 22.84
C ASP A 240 19.06 -3.93 22.68
N ALA A 241 19.73 -4.90 23.29
CA ALA A 241 19.42 -6.33 23.11
C ALA A 241 18.34 -6.88 24.08
N LEU A 242 17.80 -6.08 24.99
CA LEU A 242 17.05 -6.60 26.15
C LEU A 242 15.68 -5.98 26.42
N HIS A 243 15.30 -4.89 25.75
CA HIS A 243 13.98 -4.29 25.92
C HIS A 243 13.38 -3.90 24.57
N PRO A 244 12.53 -4.74 23.96
CA PRO A 244 11.61 -4.27 22.94
C PRO A 244 10.68 -3.27 23.62
N ARG A 245 11.00 -1.97 23.51
CA ARG A 245 10.02 -0.91 23.75
C ARG A 245 8.95 -1.11 22.70
N VAL A 246 7.87 -1.78 23.11
CA VAL A 246 6.70 -2.07 22.28
C VAL A 246 6.30 -0.75 21.65
N TYR A 247 6.46 -0.65 20.34
CA TYR A 247 5.89 0.46 19.59
C TYR A 247 4.37 0.31 19.78
N PRO A 248 3.68 1.30 20.37
CA PRO A 248 2.27 1.14 20.72
C PRO A 248 1.47 0.85 19.46
N ASN A 249 0.48 -0.05 19.56
CA ASN A 249 -0.39 -0.35 18.42
C ASN A 249 -1.27 0.88 18.15
N MET A 250 -0.88 1.72 17.19
CA MET A 250 -1.68 2.88 16.81
C MET A 250 -2.94 2.39 16.12
N LEU A 251 -4.09 2.99 16.39
CA LEU A 251 -5.37 2.58 15.84
C LEU A 251 -5.63 3.18 14.43
N GLU A 252 -4.61 3.16 13.57
CA GLU A 252 -4.64 3.79 12.23
C GLU A 252 -5.29 2.92 11.13
N VAL A 253 -5.51 1.61 11.36
CA VAL A 253 -6.40 0.78 10.53
C VAL A 253 -7.45 0.08 11.38
N HIS A 254 -8.55 -0.36 10.75
CA HIS A 254 -9.56 -1.16 11.44
C HIS A 254 -8.94 -2.47 11.95
N GLN A 255 -9.21 -2.89 13.19
CA GLN A 255 -8.60 -4.07 13.84
C GLN A 255 -8.74 -5.42 13.11
N ALA A 256 -9.71 -5.54 12.21
CA ALA A 256 -9.91 -6.71 11.33
C ALA A 256 -9.23 -6.58 9.95
N THR A 257 -8.51 -5.49 9.70
CA THR A 257 -7.71 -5.29 8.50
C THR A 257 -6.48 -6.19 8.57
N CYS A 258 -6.28 -6.98 7.51
CA CYS A 258 -5.28 -8.03 7.47
C CYS A 258 -4.00 -7.57 6.75
N PHE A 259 -2.86 -8.14 7.12
CA PHE A 259 -1.64 -7.99 6.32
C PHE A 259 -1.85 -8.57 4.91
N PRO A 260 -1.40 -7.92 3.82
CA PRO A 260 -1.32 -8.55 2.51
C PRO A 260 -0.34 -9.72 2.53
N ASP A 261 -0.74 -10.89 2.01
CA ASP A 261 0.10 -12.12 2.02
C ASP A 261 1.51 -11.89 1.45
N ARG A 262 1.63 -11.04 0.42
CA ARG A 262 2.91 -10.64 -0.20
C ARG A 262 3.93 -10.04 0.79
N LEU A 263 3.47 -9.44 1.89
CA LEU A 263 4.35 -8.90 2.93
C LEU A 263 4.79 -9.97 3.95
N ILE A 264 4.14 -11.14 3.95
CA ILE A 264 4.46 -12.29 4.80
C ILE A 264 5.31 -13.32 4.02
N THR A 265 5.03 -13.55 2.73
CA THR A 265 5.74 -14.55 1.90
C THR A 265 7.02 -14.03 1.26
N GLY A 266 7.11 -12.72 1.02
CA GLY A 266 8.16 -12.12 0.18
C GLY A 266 7.99 -12.46 -1.31
N PRO A 267 8.98 -12.11 -2.17
CA PRO A 267 10.19 -11.34 -1.86
C PRO A 267 9.89 -9.92 -1.39
N TRP A 268 10.69 -9.39 -0.46
CA TRP A 268 10.50 -8.03 0.06
C TRP A 268 11.41 -7.02 -0.64
N THR A 269 10.84 -5.87 -0.99
CA THR A 269 11.57 -4.64 -1.30
C THR A 269 11.66 -3.76 -0.05
N GLU A 270 12.48 -2.70 -0.06
CA GLU A 270 12.50 -1.72 1.04
C GLU A 270 11.14 -1.01 1.26
N ASP A 271 10.32 -0.85 0.21
CA ASP A 271 8.95 -0.32 0.36
C ASP A 271 8.05 -1.33 1.09
N ASP A 272 8.23 -2.63 0.84
CA ASP A 272 7.47 -3.70 1.51
C ASP A 272 7.81 -3.82 2.99
N VAL A 273 9.10 -3.72 3.37
CA VAL A 273 9.51 -3.72 4.78
C VAL A 273 8.98 -2.49 5.51
N LYS A 274 8.98 -1.32 4.86
CA LYS A 274 8.37 -0.10 5.40
C LYS A 274 6.84 -0.20 5.50
N LEU A 275 6.17 -0.78 4.51
CA LEU A 275 4.72 -0.97 4.50
C LEU A 275 4.29 -1.99 5.56
N LEU A 276 5.06 -3.06 5.77
CA LEU A 276 4.87 -4.01 6.86
C LEU A 276 4.99 -3.31 8.23
N PHE A 277 6.01 -2.46 8.40
CA PHE A 277 6.12 -1.62 9.59
C PHE A 277 4.92 -0.69 9.77
N TRP A 278 4.52 0.06 8.74
CA TRP A 278 3.34 0.92 8.77
C TRP A 278 2.08 0.16 9.17
N LEU A 279 1.87 -1.04 8.63
CA LEU A 279 0.67 -1.84 8.90
C LEU A 279 0.62 -2.37 10.32
N GLY A 280 1.71 -2.99 10.78
CA GLY A 280 1.74 -3.52 12.14
C GLY A 280 1.65 -2.40 13.18
N ARG A 281 2.36 -1.28 12.96
CA ARG A 281 2.26 -0.10 13.83
C ARG A 281 0.88 0.59 13.78
N ALA A 282 0.11 0.36 12.71
CA ALA A 282 -1.27 0.83 12.54
C ALA A 282 -2.34 -0.14 13.08
N GLY A 283 -1.94 -1.22 13.77
CA GLY A 283 -2.86 -2.15 14.40
C GLY A 283 -3.41 -3.24 13.46
N ALA A 284 -2.82 -3.42 12.27
CA ALA A 284 -3.14 -4.57 11.43
C ALA A 284 -2.67 -5.88 12.09
N VAL A 285 -3.44 -6.94 11.92
CA VAL A 285 -3.14 -8.27 12.49
C VAL A 285 -3.21 -9.36 11.42
N MET A 286 -2.57 -10.51 11.68
CA MET A 286 -2.76 -11.67 10.81
C MET A 286 -4.18 -12.22 10.97
N SER A 287 -4.87 -12.35 9.84
CA SER A 287 -6.24 -12.89 9.76
C SER A 287 -6.38 -14.25 10.43
N LYS A 288 -7.62 -14.63 10.78
CA LYS A 288 -7.94 -16.03 11.11
C LYS A 288 -7.73 -16.97 9.92
N ASN A 289 -7.88 -16.45 8.70
CA ASN A 289 -7.70 -17.20 7.46
C ASN A 289 -6.24 -17.23 6.99
N GLN A 290 -5.36 -16.42 7.60
CA GLN A 290 -3.92 -16.46 7.35
C GLN A 290 -3.29 -17.44 8.34
N SER A 291 -3.04 -18.63 7.82
CA SER A 291 -2.51 -19.77 8.56
C SER A 291 -0.97 -19.76 8.59
N TRP A 292 -0.39 -20.72 9.30
CA TRP A 292 1.06 -20.81 9.53
C TRP A 292 1.85 -21.11 8.26
N GLU A 293 1.21 -21.76 7.28
CA GLU A 293 1.80 -22.13 5.99
C GLU A 293 2.33 -20.91 5.22
N ILE A 294 1.64 -19.76 5.30
CA ILE A 294 2.05 -18.49 4.69
C ILE A 294 3.34 -17.95 5.34
N VAL A 295 3.46 -18.09 6.67
CA VAL A 295 4.68 -17.67 7.39
C VAL A 295 5.84 -18.61 7.09
N ILE A 296 5.58 -19.92 6.94
CA ILE A 296 6.57 -20.91 6.49
C ILE A 296 7.00 -20.67 5.04
N GLU A 297 6.12 -20.17 4.16
CA GLU A 297 6.52 -19.73 2.81
C GLU A 297 7.51 -18.55 2.87
N GLY A 298 7.26 -17.57 3.74
CA GLY A 298 8.21 -16.49 4.04
C GLY A 298 9.55 -17.03 4.56
N LEU A 299 9.52 -17.95 5.52
CA LEU A 299 10.74 -18.59 6.07
C LEU A 299 11.50 -19.41 5.01
N ARG A 300 10.80 -20.08 4.10
CA ARG A 300 11.40 -20.76 2.93
C ARG A 300 12.09 -19.77 2.00
N TYR A 301 11.48 -18.61 1.74
CA TYR A 301 12.12 -17.56 0.97
C TYR A 301 13.40 -17.06 1.66
N MET A 302 13.35 -16.72 2.96
CA MET A 302 14.54 -16.31 3.73
C MET A 302 15.65 -17.37 3.69
N THR A 303 15.29 -18.64 3.90
CA THR A 303 16.23 -19.78 3.86
C THR A 303 16.85 -19.95 2.47
N SER A 304 16.09 -19.72 1.40
CA SER A 304 16.61 -19.74 0.03
C SER A 304 17.60 -18.60 -0.25
N VAL A 305 17.37 -17.41 0.32
CA VAL A 305 18.27 -16.26 0.22
C VAL A 305 19.56 -16.51 0.99
N ALA A 306 19.48 -17.05 2.21
CA ALA A 306 20.64 -17.41 3.03
C ALA A 306 21.52 -18.49 2.37
N ARG A 307 20.91 -19.52 1.76
CA ARG A 307 21.65 -20.57 1.05
C ARG A 307 22.33 -20.08 -0.24
N ARG A 308 21.74 -19.11 -0.95
CA ARG A 308 22.33 -18.53 -2.17
C ARG A 308 23.43 -17.52 -1.86
N ASN A 309 23.39 -16.89 -0.69
CA ASN A 309 24.35 -15.89 -0.24
C ASN A 309 25.04 -16.41 1.01
N GLY A 310 26.08 -17.23 0.79
CA GLY A 310 27.00 -17.65 1.85
C GLY A 310 27.75 -16.45 2.45
N LEU A 311 28.49 -16.71 3.53
CA LEU A 311 29.21 -15.69 4.28
C LEU A 311 30.26 -14.92 3.45
N ASP A 312 30.76 -15.53 2.36
CA ASP A 312 31.75 -14.93 1.45
C ASP A 312 31.13 -13.99 0.40
N SER A 313 29.80 -13.78 0.40
CA SER A 313 29.14 -12.90 -0.57
C SER A 313 29.44 -11.42 -0.28
N PRO A 314 29.86 -10.60 -1.27
CA PRO A 314 30.21 -9.19 -1.04
C PRO A 314 29.03 -8.31 -0.61
N ASP A 315 27.79 -8.78 -0.78
CA ASP A 315 26.57 -8.11 -0.34
C ASP A 315 25.94 -8.76 0.91
N ILE A 316 26.64 -9.70 1.58
CA ILE A 316 26.10 -10.46 2.71
C ILE A 316 25.57 -9.57 3.82
N ASP A 317 26.28 -8.49 4.19
CA ASP A 317 25.86 -7.60 5.28
C ASP A 317 24.57 -6.85 4.94
N LYS A 318 24.39 -6.44 3.68
CA LYS A 318 23.15 -5.78 3.22
C LYS A 318 21.98 -6.75 3.27
N ILE A 319 22.20 -7.98 2.79
CA ILE A 319 21.19 -9.04 2.77
C ILE A 319 20.82 -9.47 4.19
N ARG A 320 21.82 -9.69 5.06
CA ARG A 320 21.64 -10.04 6.47
C ARG A 320 20.91 -8.94 7.24
N ASN A 321 21.28 -7.67 7.04
CA ASN A 321 20.57 -6.53 7.62
C ASN A 321 19.10 -6.47 7.15
N HIS A 322 18.86 -6.60 5.84
CA HIS A 322 17.50 -6.58 5.28
C HIS A 322 16.63 -7.72 5.85
N ILE A 323 17.12 -8.96 5.85
CA ILE A 323 16.40 -10.11 6.43
C ILE A 323 16.22 -9.96 7.95
N SER A 324 17.23 -9.51 8.68
CA SER A 324 17.15 -9.23 10.12
C SER A 324 16.08 -8.18 10.46
N ARG A 325 15.87 -7.17 9.59
CA ARG A 325 14.77 -6.20 9.72
C ARG A 325 13.41 -6.85 9.52
N VAL A 326 13.24 -7.73 8.52
CA VAL A 326 11.98 -8.49 8.33
C VAL A 326 11.70 -9.40 9.53
N VAL A 327 12.69 -10.17 9.99
CA VAL A 327 12.59 -11.05 11.16
C VAL A 327 12.19 -10.28 12.42
N ARG A 328 12.79 -9.09 12.65
CA ARG A 328 12.44 -8.19 13.76
C ARG A 328 11.00 -7.66 13.66
N LEU A 329 10.52 -7.32 12.47
CA LEU A 329 9.12 -6.91 12.28
C LEU A 329 8.15 -8.06 12.51
N PHE A 330 8.50 -9.28 12.10
CA PHE A 330 7.68 -10.48 12.33
C PHE A 330 7.57 -10.79 13.83
N GLU A 331 8.65 -10.61 14.62
CA GLU A 331 8.60 -10.70 16.08
C GLU A 331 7.75 -9.57 16.68
N MET A 332 8.01 -8.33 16.30
CA MET A 332 7.34 -7.15 16.85
C MET A 332 5.81 -7.17 16.65
N PHE A 333 5.34 -7.75 15.53
CA PHE A 333 3.93 -7.89 15.21
C PHE A 333 3.38 -9.31 15.41
N LYS A 334 4.09 -10.18 16.13
CA LYS A 334 3.65 -11.54 16.51
C LYS A 334 3.21 -12.41 15.32
N ILE A 335 3.89 -12.25 14.18
CA ILE A 335 3.70 -13.06 12.98
C ILE A 335 4.22 -14.49 13.23
N TRP A 336 5.30 -14.63 14.00
CA TRP A 336 5.86 -15.93 14.39
C TRP A 336 4.93 -16.76 15.28
N ASP A 337 4.11 -16.14 16.15
CA ASP A 337 3.15 -16.80 17.05
C ASP A 337 2.12 -17.68 16.32
N LYS A 338 1.99 -17.54 14.98
CA LYS A 338 1.15 -18.42 14.17
C LYS A 338 1.75 -19.81 13.94
N ILE A 339 3.08 -19.94 13.89
CA ILE A 339 3.73 -21.22 13.60
C ILE A 339 3.69 -22.12 14.85
N PRO A 340 3.09 -23.32 14.79
CA PRO A 340 3.18 -24.27 15.89
C PRO A 340 4.64 -24.66 16.15
N TYR A 341 5.05 -24.71 17.41
CA TYR A 341 6.46 -24.93 17.78
C TYR A 341 7.06 -26.21 17.16
N SER A 342 6.30 -27.30 17.11
CA SER A 342 6.72 -28.56 16.46
C SER A 342 7.06 -28.37 14.99
N ILE A 343 6.23 -27.63 14.23
CA ILE A 343 6.48 -27.33 12.81
C ILE A 343 7.76 -26.50 12.63
N PHE A 344 8.11 -25.65 13.61
CA PHE A 344 9.35 -24.89 13.56
C PHE A 344 10.58 -25.78 13.83
N ILE A 345 10.50 -26.73 14.77
CA ILE A 345 11.54 -27.75 14.99
C ILE A 345 11.72 -28.61 13.75
N ASP A 346 10.64 -29.21 13.23
CA ASP A 346 10.65 -30.02 12.01
C ASP A 346 11.32 -29.27 10.85
N TYR A 347 11.04 -27.97 10.73
CA TYR A 347 11.66 -27.09 9.74
C TYR A 347 13.16 -26.87 9.99
N ARG A 348 13.60 -26.62 11.23
CA ARG A 348 15.03 -26.50 11.59
C ARG A 348 15.80 -27.78 11.24
N GLU A 349 15.24 -28.95 11.54
CA GLU A 349 15.88 -30.24 11.28
C GLU A 349 15.94 -30.56 9.79
N CYS A 350 14.85 -30.31 9.05
CA CYS A 350 14.79 -30.59 7.60
C CYS A 350 15.58 -29.59 6.75
N TYR A 351 15.85 -28.38 7.25
CA TYR A 351 16.46 -27.31 6.47
C TYR A 351 17.67 -26.68 7.18
N ASN A 352 18.87 -26.90 6.64
CA ASN A 352 20.04 -26.07 6.96
C ASN A 352 19.71 -24.58 6.74
N LEU A 353 19.68 -23.81 7.83
CA LEU A 353 19.36 -22.38 7.87
C LEU A 353 20.60 -21.49 7.68
N SER A 354 21.82 -22.02 7.84
CA SER A 354 23.07 -21.24 7.82
C SER A 354 22.99 -20.04 8.78
N TRP A 355 23.57 -18.88 8.41
CA TRP A 355 23.56 -17.64 9.19
C TRP A 355 22.16 -17.09 9.52
N LEU A 356 21.09 -17.59 8.88
CA LEU A 356 19.71 -17.23 9.24
C LEU A 356 19.35 -17.72 10.65
N LEU A 357 19.94 -18.84 11.11
CA LEU A 357 19.75 -19.30 12.48
C LEU A 357 20.24 -18.24 13.47
N ASP A 358 21.45 -17.71 13.29
CA ASP A 358 21.98 -16.63 14.15
C ASP A 358 21.05 -15.41 14.18
N VAL A 359 20.48 -15.05 13.03
CA VAL A 359 19.54 -13.92 12.93
C VAL A 359 18.23 -14.22 13.67
N LEU A 360 17.69 -15.43 13.56
CA LEU A 360 16.50 -15.83 14.31
C LEU A 360 16.78 -15.83 15.81
N VAL A 361 17.87 -16.47 16.26
CA VAL A 361 18.30 -16.52 17.66
C VAL A 361 18.50 -15.13 18.28
N GLN A 362 19.10 -14.19 17.53
CA GLN A 362 19.35 -12.83 18.01
C GLN A 362 18.12 -11.91 18.00
N ARG A 363 17.02 -12.30 17.32
CA ARG A 363 15.90 -11.37 17.00
C ARG A 363 14.52 -11.90 17.33
N THR A 364 14.36 -13.18 17.69
CA THR A 364 13.06 -13.79 17.99
C THR A 364 13.12 -14.65 19.25
N ARG A 365 12.05 -14.64 20.05
CA ARG A 365 11.92 -15.57 21.19
C ARG A 365 11.94 -17.03 20.72
N VAL A 366 11.34 -17.30 19.57
CA VAL A 366 11.37 -18.62 18.91
C VAL A 366 12.82 -19.08 18.71
N GLY A 367 13.70 -18.19 18.24
CA GLY A 367 15.11 -18.46 18.07
C GLY A 367 15.83 -18.82 19.38
N GLU A 368 15.58 -18.09 20.48
CA GLU A 368 16.15 -18.43 21.78
C GLU A 368 15.78 -19.86 22.25
N HIS A 369 14.54 -20.28 22.02
CA HIS A 369 14.09 -21.62 22.38
C HIS A 369 14.83 -22.70 21.57
N LEU A 370 15.08 -22.47 20.28
CA LEU A 370 15.79 -23.42 19.40
C LEU A 370 17.27 -23.62 19.73
N VAL A 371 17.88 -22.85 20.64
CA VAL A 371 19.28 -23.08 21.07
C VAL A 371 19.35 -23.80 22.41
N ARG A 372 18.23 -23.91 23.13
CA ARG A 372 18.13 -24.61 24.42
C ARG A 372 17.74 -26.08 24.26
N GLU A 373 17.39 -26.49 23.04
CA GLU A 373 17.12 -27.86 22.57
C GLU A 373 18.06 -28.24 21.41
#